data_AF-A0AA91J9G3-F1
#
_entry.id   AF-A0AA91J9G3-F1
#
_cell.length_a   1.000
_cell.length_b   1.000
_cell.length_c   1.000
_cell.angle_alpha   90.00
_cell.angle_beta   90.00
_cell.angle_gamma   90.00
#
_symmetry.space_group_name_H-M   'P 1'
#
loop_
_entity.id
_entity.type
_entity.pdbx_description
1 polymer ?
#
loop_
_entity_poly.entity_id
_entity_poly.type
_entity_poly.pdbx_seq_one_letter_code
_entity_poly.pdbx_strand_id
1 'polypeptide(L)'
;MFISVWLASTLAACGSDNDSATTSPAKTGVASLPTGNLIKDPLTTKNLTASALTQLFNTTDPDFSQVAATPKCGVRVEYMQYDTVDVKGNKTDATGAVFIPTGTDADCNGNRPIVLNAHGTATTKAYNFAEVGNANNEAGPAATLLAALFAGQGYVVISPNYAGYDKSSLAYHPYLNAQQQSHEMADALKAGREVVRRTGSATNVADNGKLFITGYSQGGYVTMATTRYLETLKEPVTAALPISGPYAMEAFGDVVFGGKVMLGATFFAPLMARNYQEQYGNIYAKPSDMFAPANADEIPSLLPSTSMTDMQLILSGKLPASAMFQKAPTGNSTLDALSPSDPAFSFGFDTTHYLVKNDYRLGYLADAQKNVDWAVPYLQGYTNYSPVPATMPEHPLRKALKANDLRGYLPTMPVVMCGGNQDPMVFFDVNSSLMKTLWDTDTNKTSATKLGIIDIDVTNRATRQKPIYQTLGFDNVNNNSIQSQSEKMQAGFASKVQNIAAIAAANGGNPSQAVAMQYHGLVTPYCMGVAQTLFSQF
;
A
#
# COMPACT_ATOMS: atom_id res chain seq x y z
N MET A 1 41.44 -49.53 -50.87
CA MET A 1 41.16 -50.61 -49.89
C MET A 1 40.90 -49.93 -48.55
N PHE A 2 39.79 -50.05 -47.85
CA PHE A 2 38.40 -50.43 -48.13
C PHE A 2 37.64 -50.01 -46.85
N ILE A 3 36.58 -49.20 -46.98
CA ILE A 3 35.32 -49.26 -46.20
C ILE A 3 35.33 -48.96 -44.69
N SER A 4 34.64 -47.85 -44.38
CA SER A 4 33.82 -47.52 -43.22
C SER A 4 32.88 -48.64 -42.77
N VAL A 5 32.60 -48.82 -41.47
CA VAL A 5 31.27 -49.34 -41.06
C VAL A 5 30.81 -48.65 -39.76
N TRP A 6 29.68 -47.97 -39.90
CA TRP A 6 28.78 -47.53 -38.85
C TRP A 6 28.25 -48.71 -38.02
N LEU A 7 28.17 -48.56 -36.70
CA LEU A 7 27.18 -49.29 -35.90
C LEU A 7 26.36 -48.29 -35.09
N ALA A 8 25.10 -48.13 -35.49
CA ALA A 8 24.03 -47.67 -34.63
C ALA A 8 23.54 -48.87 -33.80
N SER A 9 23.34 -48.66 -32.50
CA SER A 9 22.64 -49.59 -31.62
C SER A 9 21.78 -48.77 -30.68
N THR A 10 20.48 -48.76 -30.93
CA THR A 10 19.47 -48.39 -29.96
C THR A 10 19.17 -49.62 -29.10
N LEU A 11 19.18 -49.49 -27.77
CA LEU A 11 18.23 -50.16 -26.88
C LEU A 11 18.24 -49.51 -25.48
N ALA A 12 17.05 -49.49 -24.88
CA ALA A 12 16.63 -48.73 -23.70
C ALA A 12 17.23 -49.20 -22.36
N ALA A 13 17.29 -48.28 -21.37
CA ALA A 13 16.56 -48.35 -20.09
C ALA A 13 17.23 -47.55 -18.93
N CYS A 14 16.37 -46.85 -18.17
CA CYS A 14 16.44 -46.46 -16.75
C CYS A 14 17.32 -45.27 -16.26
N GLY A 15 16.61 -44.28 -15.68
CA GLY A 15 16.95 -43.62 -14.41
C GLY A 15 17.66 -42.27 -14.53
N SER A 16 17.33 -41.22 -13.80
CA SER A 16 16.27 -40.94 -12.83
C SER A 16 16.24 -39.42 -12.67
N ASP A 17 15.05 -38.83 -12.66
CA ASP A 17 14.83 -37.43 -12.28
C ASP A 17 15.38 -37.17 -10.87
N ASN A 18 16.27 -36.20 -10.74
CA ASN A 18 16.61 -35.60 -9.45
C ASN A 18 15.69 -34.39 -9.26
N ASP A 19 14.47 -34.67 -8.79
CA ASP A 19 13.67 -33.71 -8.04
C ASP A 19 14.45 -33.33 -6.79
N SER A 20 15.09 -32.15 -6.81
CA SER A 20 15.45 -31.49 -5.58
C SER A 20 14.15 -31.08 -4.88
N ALA A 21 13.71 -31.90 -3.92
CA ALA A 21 12.68 -31.56 -2.97
C ALA A 21 13.06 -30.25 -2.26
N THR A 22 12.56 -29.13 -2.75
CA THR A 22 12.58 -27.86 -2.04
C THR A 22 11.63 -28.02 -0.85
N THR A 23 12.21 -28.21 0.33
CA THR A 23 11.47 -28.20 1.59
C THR A 23 10.72 -26.87 1.68
N SER A 24 9.38 -26.90 1.68
CA SER A 24 8.56 -25.71 1.95
C SER A 24 9.05 -25.07 3.25
N PRO A 25 9.29 -23.75 3.28
CA PRO A 25 9.81 -23.10 4.47
C PRO A 25 8.80 -23.27 5.63
N ALA A 26 9.30 -23.63 6.81
CA ALA A 26 8.46 -23.98 7.95
C ALA A 26 7.66 -22.77 8.46
N LYS A 27 6.33 -22.89 8.46
CA LYS A 27 5.32 -21.85 8.78
C LYS A 27 5.20 -21.55 10.29
N THR A 28 6.32 -21.26 10.95
CA THR A 28 6.34 -21.27 12.43
C THR A 28 6.35 -19.91 13.08
N GLY A 29 6.57 -18.81 12.33
CA GLY A 29 6.66 -17.47 12.91
C GLY A 29 5.33 -17.03 13.50
N VAL A 30 4.34 -16.77 12.63
CA VAL A 30 3.04 -16.23 13.08
C VAL A 30 2.21 -17.22 13.88
N ALA A 31 2.44 -18.53 13.74
CA ALA A 31 1.71 -19.55 14.48
C ALA A 31 1.90 -19.45 16.00
N SER A 32 3.05 -18.90 16.43
CA SER A 32 3.40 -18.71 17.85
C SER A 32 2.80 -17.45 18.48
N LEU A 33 2.19 -16.56 17.68
CA LEU A 33 1.62 -15.32 18.19
C LEU A 33 0.50 -15.61 19.20
N PRO A 34 0.41 -14.83 20.30
CA PRO A 34 -0.67 -15.00 21.28
C PRO A 34 -2.04 -14.59 20.74
N THR A 35 -2.06 -13.66 19.78
CA THR A 35 -3.23 -13.11 19.07
C THR A 35 -3.38 -13.72 17.68
N GLY A 36 -4.35 -13.27 16.88
CA GLY A 36 -4.65 -13.80 15.54
C GLY A 36 -5.46 -15.09 15.57
N ASN A 37 -6.16 -15.36 16.68
CA ASN A 37 -7.10 -16.46 16.81
C ASN A 37 -8.48 -16.01 16.31
N LEU A 38 -9.16 -16.89 15.57
CA LEU A 38 -10.53 -16.64 15.15
C LEU A 38 -11.46 -16.53 16.38
N ILE A 39 -12.20 -15.42 16.47
CA ILE A 39 -13.20 -15.19 17.53
C ILE A 39 -14.53 -15.86 17.17
N LYS A 40 -14.79 -16.03 15.87
CA LYS A 40 -16.00 -16.68 15.32
C LYS A 40 -15.61 -17.64 14.22
N ASP A 41 -16.48 -18.59 13.94
CA ASP A 41 -16.32 -19.43 12.75
C ASP A 41 -16.36 -18.58 11.47
N PRO A 42 -15.53 -18.91 10.46
CA PRO A 42 -15.55 -18.20 9.18
C PRO A 42 -16.92 -18.29 8.52
N LEU A 43 -17.35 -17.18 7.90
CA LEU A 43 -18.64 -17.09 7.22
C LEU A 43 -18.45 -16.87 5.73
N THR A 44 -19.03 -17.75 4.92
CA THR A 44 -19.01 -17.58 3.46
C THR A 44 -19.98 -16.49 3.05
N THR A 45 -19.47 -15.39 2.52
CA THR A 45 -20.30 -14.26 2.08
C THR A 45 -20.63 -14.34 0.60
N LYS A 46 -19.71 -14.86 -0.22
CA LYS A 46 -19.89 -15.00 -1.67
C LYS A 46 -19.20 -16.25 -2.22
N ASN A 47 -19.75 -16.78 -3.31
CA ASN A 47 -19.12 -17.80 -4.13
C ASN A 47 -19.39 -17.45 -5.60
N LEU A 48 -18.34 -17.12 -6.35
CA LEU A 48 -18.40 -16.62 -7.72
C LEU A 48 -17.69 -17.61 -8.65
N THR A 49 -18.29 -17.90 -9.80
CA THR A 49 -17.61 -18.64 -10.87
C THR A 49 -16.54 -17.76 -11.53
N ALA A 50 -15.60 -18.37 -12.25
CA ALA A 50 -14.60 -17.64 -13.04
C ALA A 50 -15.24 -16.65 -14.03
N SER A 51 -16.34 -17.06 -14.67
CA SER A 51 -17.10 -16.21 -15.59
C SER A 51 -17.77 -15.02 -14.90
N ALA A 52 -18.41 -15.23 -13.74
CA ALA A 52 -19.03 -14.16 -12.97
C ALA A 52 -17.97 -13.17 -12.43
N LEU A 53 -16.83 -13.68 -11.97
CA LEU A 53 -15.72 -12.86 -11.52
C LEU A 53 -15.13 -12.03 -12.68
N THR A 54 -14.99 -12.63 -13.86
CA THR A 54 -14.55 -11.91 -15.08
C THR A 54 -15.51 -10.78 -15.44
N GLN A 55 -16.83 -11.02 -15.39
CA GLN A 55 -17.82 -9.99 -15.67
C GLN A 55 -17.75 -8.84 -14.65
N LEU A 56 -17.65 -9.15 -13.36
CA LEU A 56 -17.49 -8.14 -12.31
C LEU A 56 -16.20 -7.33 -12.49
N PHE A 57 -15.09 -7.99 -12.83
CA PHE A 57 -13.80 -7.33 -13.05
C PHE A 57 -13.86 -6.37 -14.24
N ASN A 58 -14.39 -6.81 -15.38
CA ASN A 58 -14.58 -5.96 -16.57
C ASN A 58 -15.49 -4.76 -16.31
N THR A 59 -16.45 -4.90 -15.39
CA THR A 59 -17.34 -3.78 -15.01
C THR A 59 -16.66 -2.81 -14.05
N THR A 60 -15.82 -3.34 -13.14
CA THR A 60 -15.16 -2.55 -12.09
C THR A 60 -14.02 -1.72 -12.65
N ASP A 61 -13.21 -2.29 -13.55
CA ASP A 61 -12.10 -1.58 -14.21
C ASP A 61 -11.95 -2.04 -15.66
N PRO A 62 -12.76 -1.48 -16.59
CA PRO A 62 -12.80 -1.93 -17.98
C PRO A 62 -11.49 -1.68 -18.74
N ASP A 63 -10.71 -0.67 -18.34
CA ASP A 63 -9.45 -0.33 -19.02
C ASP A 63 -8.34 -1.27 -18.56
N PHE A 64 -8.21 -1.49 -17.24
CA PHE A 64 -7.19 -2.41 -16.72
C PHE A 64 -7.48 -3.86 -17.10
N SER A 65 -8.75 -4.27 -17.19
CA SER A 65 -9.10 -5.65 -17.54
C SER A 65 -8.67 -6.05 -18.96
N GLN A 66 -8.43 -5.09 -19.87
CA GLN A 66 -7.88 -5.36 -21.21
C GLN A 66 -6.41 -5.77 -21.21
N VAL A 67 -5.66 -5.37 -20.17
CA VAL A 67 -4.22 -5.64 -20.07
C VAL A 67 -3.88 -6.67 -18.98
N ALA A 68 -4.82 -6.95 -18.06
CA ALA A 68 -4.69 -7.96 -17.03
C ALA A 68 -4.98 -9.38 -17.56
N ALA A 69 -4.57 -10.40 -16.79
CA ALA A 69 -4.94 -11.78 -17.07
C ALA A 69 -6.42 -12.04 -16.72
N THR A 70 -7.15 -12.72 -17.60
CA THR A 70 -8.54 -13.13 -17.34
C THR A 70 -8.60 -14.17 -16.23
N PRO A 71 -9.51 -14.05 -15.24
CA PRO A 71 -9.72 -15.06 -14.20
C PRO A 71 -9.95 -16.47 -14.77
N LYS A 72 -9.12 -17.43 -14.35
CA LYS A 72 -9.29 -18.86 -14.63
C LYS A 72 -10.09 -19.57 -13.53
N CYS A 73 -9.93 -19.10 -12.29
CA CYS A 73 -10.60 -19.61 -11.11
C CYS A 73 -11.83 -18.79 -10.76
N GLY A 74 -12.83 -19.46 -10.19
CA GLY A 74 -13.82 -18.82 -9.35
C GLY A 74 -13.21 -18.43 -8.00
N VAL A 75 -14.01 -17.79 -7.16
CA VAL A 75 -13.59 -17.37 -5.83
C VAL A 75 -14.69 -17.62 -4.80
N ARG A 76 -14.30 -18.23 -3.68
CA ARG A 76 -15.09 -18.30 -2.46
C ARG A 76 -14.55 -17.24 -1.49
N VAL A 77 -15.45 -16.39 -0.99
CA VAL A 77 -15.12 -15.29 -0.07
C VAL A 77 -15.55 -15.70 1.32
N GLU A 78 -14.58 -15.86 2.21
CA GLU A 78 -14.78 -16.15 3.63
C GLU A 78 -14.52 -14.90 4.46
N TYR A 79 -15.49 -14.50 5.27
CA TYR A 79 -15.34 -13.44 6.26
C TYR A 79 -14.77 -13.99 7.56
N MET A 80 -13.82 -13.28 8.14
CA MET A 80 -13.17 -13.63 9.42
C MET A 80 -13.22 -12.49 10.42
N GLN A 81 -13.28 -12.85 11.71
CA GLN A 81 -13.12 -11.96 12.84
C GLN A 81 -12.10 -12.59 13.80
N TYR A 82 -11.08 -11.84 14.20
CA TYR A 82 -9.95 -12.35 14.97
C TYR A 82 -9.48 -11.35 16.03
N ASP A 83 -8.80 -11.85 17.07
CA ASP A 83 -8.25 -11.02 18.14
C ASP A 83 -6.92 -10.38 17.75
N THR A 84 -6.70 -9.15 18.22
CA THR A 84 -5.45 -8.39 18.03
C THR A 84 -5.29 -7.36 19.16
N VAL A 85 -4.40 -6.38 19.01
CA VAL A 85 -4.14 -5.33 19.99
C VAL A 85 -4.20 -3.92 19.42
N ASP A 86 -4.55 -2.95 20.27
CA ASP A 86 -4.48 -1.52 19.97
C ASP A 86 -3.03 -0.97 20.06
N VAL A 87 -2.86 0.33 19.85
CA VAL A 87 -1.54 1.01 19.91
C VAL A 87 -0.88 1.00 21.30
N LYS A 88 -1.62 0.63 22.35
CA LYS A 88 -1.14 0.50 23.74
C LYS A 88 -0.96 -0.96 24.15
N GLY A 89 -1.23 -1.92 23.25
CA GLY A 89 -1.17 -3.35 23.54
C GLY A 89 -2.41 -3.90 24.25
N ASN A 90 -3.49 -3.12 24.39
CA ASN A 90 -4.75 -3.63 24.95
C ASN A 90 -5.46 -4.52 23.93
N LYS A 91 -6.20 -5.52 24.42
CA LYS A 91 -6.98 -6.41 23.56
C LYS A 91 -8.04 -5.63 22.78
N THR A 92 -8.11 -5.91 21.49
CA THR A 92 -9.18 -5.49 20.57
C THR A 92 -9.40 -6.62 19.57
N ASP A 93 -10.24 -6.39 18.58
CA ASP A 93 -10.48 -7.29 17.47
C ASP A 93 -10.44 -6.56 16.14
N ALA A 94 -10.32 -7.33 15.08
CA ALA A 94 -10.42 -6.87 13.71
C ALA A 94 -11.17 -7.91 12.86
N THR A 95 -11.54 -7.50 11.65
CA THR A 95 -12.21 -8.36 10.68
C THR A 95 -11.45 -8.35 9.36
N GLY A 96 -11.84 -9.23 8.45
CA GLY A 96 -11.24 -9.30 7.12
C GLY A 96 -11.91 -10.34 6.26
N ALA A 97 -11.35 -10.52 5.07
CA ALA A 97 -11.77 -11.56 4.15
C ALA A 97 -10.60 -12.45 3.71
N VAL A 98 -10.93 -13.71 3.41
CA VAL A 98 -10.06 -14.67 2.74
C VAL A 98 -10.70 -15.06 1.42
N PHE A 99 -10.01 -14.77 0.32
CA PHE A 99 -10.43 -15.15 -1.03
C PHE A 99 -9.75 -16.46 -1.39
N ILE A 100 -10.54 -17.52 -1.52
CA ILE A 100 -10.05 -18.87 -1.80
C ILE A 100 -10.40 -19.23 -3.25
N PRO A 101 -9.43 -19.61 -4.08
CA PRO A 101 -9.71 -20.00 -5.46
C PRO A 101 -10.60 -21.23 -5.50
N THR A 102 -11.47 -21.30 -6.51
CA THR A 102 -12.35 -22.44 -6.78
C THR A 102 -12.38 -22.76 -8.27
N GLY A 103 -12.78 -23.98 -8.64
CA GLY A 103 -12.90 -24.40 -10.04
C GLY A 103 -12.25 -25.74 -10.28
N THR A 104 -12.28 -26.24 -11.51
CA THR A 104 -11.70 -27.55 -11.87
C THR A 104 -10.30 -27.45 -12.50
N ASP A 105 -9.83 -26.23 -12.80
CA ASP A 105 -8.49 -26.04 -13.35
C ASP A 105 -7.43 -26.51 -12.33
N ALA A 106 -6.34 -27.07 -12.86
CA ALA A 106 -5.20 -27.50 -12.07
C ALA A 106 -4.52 -26.35 -11.33
N ASP A 107 -4.80 -25.08 -11.69
CA ASP A 107 -4.38 -23.84 -11.04
C ASP A 107 -5.38 -23.32 -9.98
N CYS A 108 -6.52 -23.99 -9.74
CA CYS A 108 -7.51 -23.55 -8.74
C CYS A 108 -7.58 -24.40 -7.47
N ASN A 109 -6.86 -25.53 -7.39
CA ASN A 109 -6.98 -26.53 -6.31
C ASN A 109 -5.64 -27.03 -5.76
N GLY A 110 -5.59 -27.64 -4.59
CA GLY A 110 -4.37 -28.16 -3.97
C GLY A 110 -3.56 -27.08 -3.24
N ASN A 111 -2.24 -27.23 -3.25
CA ASN A 111 -1.32 -26.37 -2.50
C ASN A 111 -1.13 -25.02 -3.20
N ARG A 112 -1.64 -23.94 -2.62
CA ARG A 112 -1.67 -22.57 -3.16
C ARG A 112 -0.82 -21.57 -2.37
N PRO A 113 -0.19 -20.62 -3.07
CA PRO A 113 0.48 -19.50 -2.41
C PRO A 113 -0.53 -18.54 -1.78
N ILE A 114 -0.08 -17.81 -0.76
CA ILE A 114 -0.86 -16.76 -0.10
C ILE A 114 -0.35 -15.38 -0.54
N VAL A 115 -1.28 -14.48 -0.87
CA VAL A 115 -1.06 -13.04 -0.93
C VAL A 115 -1.70 -12.40 0.30
N LEU A 116 -0.89 -11.76 1.14
CA LEU A 116 -1.35 -10.93 2.23
C LEU A 116 -1.45 -9.48 1.73
N ASN A 117 -2.67 -8.94 1.72
CA ASN A 117 -2.95 -7.61 1.16
C ASN A 117 -3.17 -6.56 2.26
N ALA A 118 -2.45 -5.45 2.17
CA ALA A 118 -2.62 -4.26 3.00
C ALA A 118 -3.36 -3.17 2.21
N HIS A 119 -4.46 -2.62 2.73
CA HIS A 119 -5.27 -1.65 1.99
C HIS A 119 -4.88 -0.20 2.21
N GLY A 120 -5.29 0.66 1.28
CA GLY A 120 -5.10 2.10 1.36
C GLY A 120 -5.92 2.76 2.47
N THR A 121 -5.87 4.08 2.57
CA THR A 121 -6.69 4.81 3.53
C THR A 121 -8.17 4.53 3.27
N ALA A 122 -8.92 4.21 4.33
CA ALA A 122 -10.38 4.15 4.29
C ALA A 122 -10.98 5.24 5.19
N THR A 123 -11.99 5.95 4.70
CA THR A 123 -12.64 7.04 5.45
C THR A 123 -13.96 6.62 6.08
N THR A 124 -14.54 5.49 5.68
CA THR A 124 -15.79 4.97 6.26
C THR A 124 -15.55 3.81 7.21
N LYS A 125 -16.22 3.80 8.36
CA LYS A 125 -16.17 2.67 9.30
C LYS A 125 -16.73 1.39 8.66
N ALA A 126 -17.64 1.48 7.68
CA ALA A 126 -18.23 0.31 7.03
C ALA A 126 -17.31 -0.41 6.02
N TYR A 127 -16.05 -0.01 5.90
CA TYR A 127 -15.06 -0.64 5.00
C TYR A 127 -14.95 -2.14 5.24
N ASN A 128 -15.22 -2.97 4.21
CA ASN A 128 -15.22 -4.44 4.35
C ASN A 128 -14.85 -5.21 3.08
N PHE A 129 -13.72 -5.91 3.07
CA PHE A 129 -13.25 -6.73 1.95
C PHE A 129 -14.14 -7.94 1.60
N ALA A 130 -15.07 -8.34 2.47
CA ALA A 130 -16.02 -9.41 2.13
C ALA A 130 -17.09 -8.97 1.10
N GLU A 131 -17.15 -7.67 0.77
CA GLU A 131 -18.11 -7.03 -0.13
C GLU A 131 -17.68 -7.08 -1.62
N VAL A 132 -17.08 -8.18 -2.08
CA VAL A 132 -16.64 -8.36 -3.48
C VAL A 132 -17.79 -8.10 -4.47
N GLY A 133 -17.61 -7.19 -5.43
CA GLY A 133 -18.62 -6.80 -6.41
C GLY A 133 -19.67 -5.79 -5.92
N ASN A 134 -19.56 -5.28 -4.69
CA ASN A 134 -20.45 -4.23 -4.17
C ASN A 134 -19.80 -2.86 -4.34
N ALA A 135 -20.12 -2.15 -5.43
CA ALA A 135 -19.57 -0.82 -5.71
C ALA A 135 -19.98 0.26 -4.70
N ASN A 136 -20.99 0.01 -3.85
CA ASN A 136 -21.44 0.96 -2.83
C ASN A 136 -20.66 0.85 -1.51
N ASN A 137 -19.88 -0.23 -1.32
CA ASN A 137 -18.94 -0.32 -0.20
C ASN A 137 -17.57 0.19 -0.66
N GLU A 138 -16.92 1.01 0.17
CA GLU A 138 -15.61 1.59 -0.13
C GLU A 138 -14.53 0.53 -0.45
N ALA A 139 -14.61 -0.67 0.15
CA ALA A 139 -13.70 -1.77 -0.12
C ALA A 139 -14.04 -2.58 -1.38
N GLY A 140 -15.29 -2.51 -1.86
CA GLY A 140 -15.83 -3.43 -2.87
C GLY A 140 -15.07 -3.45 -4.21
N PRO A 141 -14.72 -2.29 -4.81
CA PRO A 141 -13.90 -2.25 -6.02
C PRO A 141 -12.51 -2.89 -5.81
N ALA A 142 -11.81 -2.56 -4.72
CA ALA A 142 -10.51 -3.13 -4.40
C ALA A 142 -10.59 -4.64 -4.11
N ALA A 143 -11.63 -5.08 -3.40
CA ALA A 143 -11.91 -6.49 -3.16
C ALA A 143 -12.11 -7.26 -4.47
N THR A 144 -12.84 -6.68 -5.43
CA THR A 144 -13.09 -7.25 -6.76
C THR A 144 -11.80 -7.37 -7.57
N LEU A 145 -10.97 -6.33 -7.56
CA LEU A 145 -9.66 -6.34 -8.21
C LEU A 145 -8.76 -7.45 -7.66
N LEU A 146 -8.61 -7.54 -6.33
CA LEU A 146 -7.80 -8.56 -5.67
C LEU A 146 -8.33 -9.98 -5.92
N ALA A 147 -9.65 -10.15 -5.86
CA ALA A 147 -10.29 -11.42 -6.19
C ALA A 147 -9.99 -11.83 -7.64
N ALA A 148 -10.12 -10.92 -8.62
CA ALA A 148 -9.88 -11.22 -10.03
C ALA A 148 -8.40 -11.48 -10.34
N LEU A 149 -7.51 -10.64 -9.82
CA LEU A 149 -6.10 -10.64 -10.19
C LEU A 149 -5.30 -11.72 -9.46
N PHE A 150 -5.64 -12.04 -8.21
CA PHE A 150 -4.89 -13.04 -7.44
C PHE A 150 -5.71 -14.32 -7.26
N ALA A 151 -6.89 -14.26 -6.63
CA ALA A 151 -7.70 -15.47 -6.42
C ALA A 151 -8.16 -16.11 -7.74
N GLY A 152 -8.52 -15.30 -8.73
CA GLY A 152 -8.85 -15.73 -10.08
C GLY A 152 -7.69 -16.39 -10.83
N GLN A 153 -6.46 -16.28 -10.32
CA GLN A 153 -5.25 -16.95 -10.84
C GLN A 153 -4.70 -18.02 -9.89
N GLY A 154 -5.46 -18.44 -8.87
CA GLY A 154 -5.09 -19.55 -8.00
C GLY A 154 -4.37 -19.18 -6.70
N TYR A 155 -4.24 -17.90 -6.37
CA TYR A 155 -3.69 -17.48 -5.08
C TYR A 155 -4.77 -17.47 -4.01
N VAL A 156 -4.44 -17.83 -2.77
CA VAL A 156 -5.27 -17.43 -1.62
C VAL A 156 -4.95 -15.96 -1.31
N VAL A 157 -5.96 -15.12 -1.11
CA VAL A 157 -5.74 -13.72 -0.69
C VAL A 157 -6.28 -13.54 0.73
N ILE A 158 -5.48 -12.98 1.63
CA ILE A 158 -5.89 -12.59 2.98
C ILE A 158 -5.86 -11.07 3.04
N SER A 159 -7.03 -10.46 3.31
CA SER A 159 -7.20 -9.01 3.34
C SER A 159 -7.89 -8.59 4.64
N PRO A 160 -7.14 -8.17 5.67
CA PRO A 160 -7.74 -7.55 6.85
C PRO A 160 -8.39 -6.21 6.50
N ASN A 161 -9.44 -5.84 7.24
CA ASN A 161 -10.11 -4.54 7.17
C ASN A 161 -9.44 -3.46 8.04
N TYR A 162 -8.42 -3.82 8.80
CA TYR A 162 -7.81 -3.05 9.89
C TYR A 162 -8.70 -2.86 11.13
N ALA A 163 -8.06 -2.80 12.30
CA ALA A 163 -8.68 -2.39 13.55
C ALA A 163 -9.22 -0.97 13.39
N GLY A 164 -10.44 -0.76 13.87
CA GLY A 164 -11.21 0.47 13.73
C GLY A 164 -12.35 0.40 12.70
N TYR A 165 -12.30 -0.55 11.78
CA TYR A 165 -13.27 -0.72 10.69
C TYR A 165 -14.20 -1.92 10.88
N ASP A 166 -15.27 -1.94 10.09
CA ASP A 166 -16.36 -2.90 10.11
C ASP A 166 -16.84 -3.16 11.56
N LYS A 167 -16.72 -4.41 12.04
CA LYS A 167 -17.19 -4.80 13.38
C LYS A 167 -16.12 -4.72 14.46
N SER A 168 -14.94 -4.18 14.14
CA SER A 168 -13.91 -3.91 15.16
C SER A 168 -14.49 -3.06 16.29
N SER A 169 -14.25 -3.51 17.52
CA SER A 169 -14.59 -2.81 18.75
C SER A 169 -13.75 -1.54 18.96
N LEU A 170 -12.59 -1.42 18.31
CA LEU A 170 -11.79 -0.21 18.36
C LEU A 170 -12.54 0.99 17.76
N ALA A 171 -12.54 2.11 18.49
CA ALA A 171 -13.28 3.31 18.12
C ALA A 171 -12.56 4.22 17.11
N TYR A 172 -11.29 3.93 16.83
CA TYR A 172 -10.43 4.66 15.90
C TYR A 172 -9.64 3.66 15.06
N HIS A 173 -9.07 4.13 13.96
CA HIS A 173 -8.12 3.35 13.17
C HIS A 173 -6.69 3.79 13.51
N PRO A 174 -5.77 2.88 13.87
CA PRO A 174 -4.35 3.18 14.09
C PRO A 174 -3.58 3.60 12.82
N TYR A 175 -4.04 4.64 12.14
CA TYR A 175 -3.60 5.09 10.83
C TYR A 175 -2.08 5.39 10.74
N LEU A 176 -1.40 4.75 9.78
CA LEU A 176 0.06 4.83 9.55
C LEU A 176 0.92 4.49 10.80
N ASN A 177 0.40 3.65 11.69
CA ASN A 177 1.14 3.11 12.83
C ASN A 177 1.91 1.84 12.44
N ALA A 178 3.23 1.91 12.25
CA ALA A 178 4.03 0.76 11.82
C ALA A 178 3.90 -0.42 12.79
N GLN A 179 3.93 -0.16 14.10
CA GLN A 179 3.90 -1.23 15.10
C GLN A 179 2.54 -1.92 15.12
N GLN A 180 1.46 -1.16 15.33
CA GLN A 180 0.12 -1.76 15.44
C GLN A 180 -0.29 -2.43 14.12
N GLN A 181 -0.11 -1.77 12.97
CA GLN A 181 -0.62 -2.33 11.72
C GLN A 181 0.20 -3.54 11.25
N SER A 182 1.52 -3.59 11.48
CA SER A 182 2.32 -4.78 11.16
C SER A 182 1.99 -5.97 12.06
N HIS A 183 1.72 -5.72 13.35
CA HIS A 183 1.26 -6.76 14.28
C HIS A 183 -0.09 -7.32 13.85
N GLU A 184 -1.05 -6.44 13.54
CA GLU A 184 -2.37 -6.85 13.07
C GLU A 184 -2.29 -7.64 11.75
N MET A 185 -1.45 -7.22 10.81
CA MET A 185 -1.23 -7.96 9.56
C MET A 185 -0.70 -9.39 9.81
N ALA A 186 0.15 -9.58 10.81
CA ALA A 186 0.63 -10.91 11.20
C ALA A 186 -0.47 -11.74 11.89
N ASP A 187 -1.30 -11.12 12.73
CA ASP A 187 -2.49 -11.74 13.32
C ASP A 187 -3.50 -12.17 12.24
N ALA A 188 -3.73 -11.30 11.24
CA ALA A 188 -4.60 -11.56 10.10
C ALA A 188 -4.08 -12.74 9.26
N LEU A 189 -2.76 -12.83 9.05
CA LEU A 189 -2.13 -13.96 8.35
C LEU A 189 -2.35 -15.28 9.12
N LYS A 190 -2.16 -15.27 10.45
CA LYS A 190 -2.44 -16.44 11.29
C LYS A 190 -3.92 -16.84 11.21
N ALA A 191 -4.83 -15.89 11.37
CA ALA A 191 -6.27 -16.12 11.29
C ALA A 191 -6.69 -16.63 9.91
N GLY A 192 -6.20 -16.02 8.83
CA GLY A 192 -6.53 -16.39 7.46
C GLY A 192 -6.01 -17.79 7.08
N ARG A 193 -4.82 -18.19 7.56
CA ARG A 193 -4.35 -19.58 7.43
C ARG A 193 -5.27 -20.58 8.13
N GLU A 194 -5.80 -20.22 9.30
CA GLU A 194 -6.79 -21.04 9.99
C GLU A 194 -8.12 -21.12 9.21
N VAL A 195 -8.57 -20.04 8.57
CA VAL A 195 -9.72 -20.08 7.64
C VAL A 195 -9.48 -21.08 6.50
N VAL A 196 -8.32 -21.00 5.84
CA VAL A 196 -7.94 -21.94 4.75
C VAL A 196 -7.98 -23.38 5.27
N ARG A 197 -7.39 -23.64 6.45
CA ARG A 197 -7.39 -24.98 7.05
C ARG A 197 -8.81 -25.50 7.33
N ARG A 198 -9.70 -24.67 7.90
CA ARG A 198 -11.09 -25.06 8.22
C ARG A 198 -11.95 -25.28 6.98
N THR A 199 -11.67 -24.57 5.89
CA THR A 199 -12.47 -24.62 4.66
C THR A 199 -11.89 -25.56 3.60
N GLY A 200 -10.68 -26.08 3.81
CA GLY A 200 -9.95 -26.91 2.85
C GLY A 200 -10.69 -28.15 2.37
N SER A 201 -11.56 -28.76 3.19
CA SER A 201 -12.38 -29.90 2.75
C SER A 201 -13.46 -29.51 1.73
N ALA A 202 -13.90 -28.25 1.73
CA ALA A 202 -14.90 -27.73 0.82
C ALA A 202 -14.29 -27.15 -0.47
N THR A 203 -13.05 -26.65 -0.41
CA THR A 203 -12.38 -25.99 -1.54
C THR A 203 -11.29 -26.83 -2.18
N ASN A 204 -10.85 -27.90 -1.52
CA ASN A 204 -9.64 -28.65 -1.88
C ASN A 204 -8.39 -27.77 -1.97
N VAL A 205 -8.34 -26.66 -1.22
CA VAL A 205 -7.19 -25.73 -1.20
C VAL A 205 -6.46 -25.82 0.13
N ALA A 206 -5.12 -25.86 0.08
CA ALA A 206 -4.24 -25.77 1.23
C ALA A 206 -3.11 -24.76 0.95
N ASP A 207 -2.47 -24.24 2.00
CA ASP A 207 -1.36 -23.29 1.88
C ASP A 207 -0.04 -24.02 1.54
N ASN A 208 0.67 -23.60 0.49
CA ASN A 208 1.94 -24.19 0.05
C ASN A 208 3.19 -23.64 0.77
N GLY A 209 3.03 -22.61 1.62
CA GLY A 209 4.10 -21.96 2.38
C GLY A 209 4.76 -20.77 1.69
N LYS A 210 4.42 -20.46 0.43
CA LYS A 210 4.85 -19.22 -0.22
C LYS A 210 3.95 -18.08 0.23
N LEU A 211 4.57 -17.02 0.73
CA LEU A 211 3.89 -15.82 1.22
C LEU A 211 4.35 -14.61 0.43
N PHE A 212 3.40 -13.96 -0.22
CA PHE A 212 3.59 -12.70 -0.91
C PHE A 212 2.86 -11.58 -0.17
N ILE A 213 3.41 -10.38 -0.18
CA ILE A 213 2.79 -9.23 0.49
C ILE A 213 2.72 -8.06 -0.47
N THR A 214 1.55 -7.44 -0.58
CA THR A 214 1.38 -6.22 -1.37
C THR A 214 0.36 -5.31 -0.69
N GLY A 215 0.35 -4.06 -1.09
CA GLY A 215 -0.58 -3.08 -0.59
C GLY A 215 -0.31 -1.71 -1.19
N TYR A 216 -1.31 -0.85 -1.12
CA TYR A 216 -1.30 0.43 -1.82
C TYR A 216 -1.54 1.60 -0.88
N SER A 217 -0.88 2.74 -1.13
CA SER A 217 -1.03 3.97 -0.34
C SER A 217 -0.60 3.73 1.12
N GLN A 218 -1.46 3.97 2.11
CA GLN A 218 -1.26 3.45 3.47
C GLN A 218 -0.82 1.98 3.45
N GLY A 219 -1.47 1.14 2.66
CA GLY A 219 -1.15 -0.28 2.53
C GLY A 219 0.25 -0.56 1.96
N GLY A 220 0.81 0.36 1.17
CA GLY A 220 2.19 0.26 0.70
C GLY A 220 3.18 0.45 1.86
N TYR A 221 2.92 1.45 2.71
CA TYR A 221 3.65 1.65 3.96
C TYR A 221 3.52 0.45 4.90
N VAL A 222 2.29 -0.07 5.08
CA VAL A 222 2.01 -1.22 5.93
C VAL A 222 2.67 -2.49 5.41
N THR A 223 2.71 -2.70 4.09
CA THR A 223 3.43 -3.81 3.47
C THR A 223 4.89 -3.77 3.88
N MET A 224 5.54 -2.62 3.75
CA MET A 224 6.94 -2.43 4.14
C MET A 224 7.14 -2.70 5.65
N ALA A 225 6.30 -2.10 6.51
CA ALA A 225 6.35 -2.32 7.96
C ALA A 225 6.10 -3.80 8.34
N THR A 226 5.18 -4.47 7.66
CA THR A 226 4.84 -5.88 7.87
C THR A 226 6.00 -6.78 7.47
N THR A 227 6.65 -6.55 6.33
CA THR A 227 7.84 -7.33 5.95
C THR A 227 8.92 -7.24 7.03
N ARG A 228 9.21 -6.03 7.53
CA ARG A 228 10.16 -5.81 8.62
C ARG A 228 9.77 -6.57 9.90
N TYR A 229 8.50 -6.56 10.26
CA TYR A 229 8.03 -7.26 11.46
C TYR A 229 8.10 -8.79 11.31
N LEU A 230 7.68 -9.33 10.16
CA LEU A 230 7.71 -10.77 9.90
C LEU A 230 9.13 -11.35 9.90
N GLU A 231 10.15 -10.58 9.52
CA GLU A 231 11.56 -10.97 9.69
C GLU A 231 11.89 -11.23 11.17
N THR A 232 11.41 -10.40 12.08
CA THR A 232 11.64 -10.58 13.53
C THR A 232 10.97 -11.85 14.06
N LEU A 233 9.84 -12.23 13.46
CA LEU A 233 9.12 -13.47 13.76
C LEU A 233 9.72 -14.69 13.06
N LYS A 234 10.71 -14.51 12.18
CA LYS A 234 11.23 -15.55 11.27
C LYS A 234 10.13 -16.20 10.43
N GLU A 235 9.09 -15.44 10.11
CA GLU A 235 8.07 -15.88 9.16
C GLU A 235 8.62 -15.71 7.73
N PRO A 236 8.71 -16.79 6.95
CA PRO A 236 9.29 -16.73 5.62
C PRO A 236 8.39 -15.92 4.66
N VAL A 237 8.87 -14.76 4.22
CA VAL A 237 8.27 -13.98 3.14
C VAL A 237 8.99 -14.30 1.83
N THR A 238 8.24 -14.75 0.82
CA THR A 238 8.79 -15.12 -0.49
C THR A 238 9.14 -13.88 -1.32
N ALA A 239 8.24 -12.89 -1.38
CA ALA A 239 8.50 -11.58 -1.99
C ALA A 239 7.46 -10.55 -1.55
N ALA A 240 7.78 -9.26 -1.68
CA ALA A 240 6.82 -8.18 -1.46
C ALA A 240 6.87 -7.10 -2.55
N LEU A 241 5.72 -6.48 -2.81
CA LEU A 241 5.58 -5.34 -3.72
C LEU A 241 4.72 -4.25 -3.05
N PRO A 242 5.30 -3.34 -2.26
CA PRO A 242 4.60 -2.17 -1.73
C PRO A 242 4.37 -1.12 -2.83
N ILE A 243 3.17 -0.54 -2.85
CA ILE A 243 2.71 0.37 -3.91
C ILE A 243 2.42 1.76 -3.32
N SER A 244 3.07 2.80 -3.85
CA SER A 244 2.84 4.22 -3.49
C SER A 244 2.73 4.46 -1.98
N GLY A 245 3.60 3.85 -1.17
CA GLY A 245 3.59 4.00 0.29
C GLY A 245 4.36 5.23 0.78
N PRO A 246 3.87 5.94 1.82
CA PRO A 246 4.62 7.01 2.47
C PRO A 246 5.71 6.44 3.41
N TYR A 247 6.81 5.92 2.85
CA TYR A 247 7.86 5.25 3.63
C TYR A 247 8.71 6.24 4.46
N ALA A 248 8.97 7.42 3.91
CA ALA A 248 9.81 8.46 4.51
C ALA A 248 8.94 9.44 5.32
N MET A 249 8.23 8.91 6.32
CA MET A 249 7.17 9.61 7.05
C MET A 249 7.58 11.00 7.59
N GLU A 250 8.78 11.15 8.16
CA GLU A 250 9.22 12.45 8.69
C GLU A 250 9.51 13.45 7.56
N ALA A 251 10.29 13.05 6.56
CA ALA A 251 10.60 13.88 5.40
C ALA A 251 9.33 14.29 4.63
N PHE A 252 8.39 13.35 4.48
CA PHE A 252 7.13 13.60 3.80
C PHE A 252 6.26 14.59 4.59
N GLY A 253 6.21 14.47 5.91
CA GLY A 253 5.60 15.48 6.78
C GLY A 253 6.26 16.86 6.64
N ASP A 254 7.59 16.92 6.65
CA ASP A 254 8.34 18.17 6.50
C ASP A 254 8.06 18.86 5.15
N VAL A 255 7.99 18.07 4.07
CA VAL A 255 7.63 18.58 2.74
C VAL A 255 6.19 19.10 2.69
N VAL A 256 5.24 18.40 3.31
CA VAL A 256 3.84 18.83 3.38
C VAL A 256 3.69 20.11 4.21
N PHE A 257 4.21 20.14 5.43
CA PHE A 257 4.17 21.32 6.31
C PHE A 257 4.96 22.50 5.73
N GLY A 258 6.00 22.22 4.93
CA GLY A 258 6.75 23.17 4.11
C GLY A 258 5.98 23.73 2.90
N GLY A 259 4.72 23.33 2.70
CA GLY A 259 3.80 23.95 1.74
C GLY A 259 3.53 23.15 0.47
N LYS A 260 4.18 21.99 0.28
CA LYS A 260 3.81 21.06 -0.79
C LYS A 260 2.70 20.13 -0.29
N VAL A 261 1.51 20.70 -0.10
CA VAL A 261 0.37 19.98 0.51
C VAL A 261 -0.09 18.86 -0.42
N MET A 262 -0.11 17.63 0.09
CA MET A 262 -0.62 16.46 -0.64
C MET A 262 -2.14 16.52 -0.81
N LEU A 263 -2.64 15.97 -1.92
CA LEU A 263 -4.08 15.78 -2.12
C LEU A 263 -4.64 14.88 -1.01
N GLY A 264 -5.81 15.19 -0.46
CA GLY A 264 -6.42 14.42 0.63
C GLY A 264 -5.90 14.73 2.04
N ALA A 265 -4.96 15.67 2.19
CA ALA A 265 -4.37 16.02 3.49
C ALA A 265 -5.40 16.34 4.59
N THR A 266 -6.57 16.90 4.23
CA THR A 266 -7.63 17.25 5.17
C THR A 266 -8.35 16.04 5.78
N PHE A 267 -8.23 14.86 5.17
CA PHE A 267 -8.73 13.58 5.69
C PHE A 267 -7.64 12.79 6.41
N PHE A 268 -6.39 12.84 5.92
CA PHE A 268 -5.28 12.10 6.51
C PHE A 268 -4.80 12.68 7.83
N ALA A 269 -4.75 14.02 7.93
CA ALA A 269 -4.26 14.67 9.14
C ALA A 269 -5.12 14.35 10.39
N PRO A 270 -6.48 14.34 10.35
CA PRO A 270 -7.29 13.92 11.49
C PRO A 270 -7.08 12.46 11.89
N LEU A 271 -7.03 11.54 10.92
CA LEU A 271 -6.76 10.11 11.17
C LEU A 271 -5.41 9.91 11.87
N MET A 272 -4.37 10.56 11.35
CA MET A 272 -3.01 10.50 11.89
C MET A 272 -2.93 11.13 13.28
N ALA A 273 -3.51 12.32 13.47
CA ALA A 273 -3.51 13.02 14.73
C ALA A 273 -4.22 12.22 15.83
N ARG A 274 -5.36 11.59 15.51
CA ARG A 274 -6.05 10.71 16.46
C ARG A 274 -5.24 9.48 16.83
N ASN A 275 -4.70 8.76 15.84
CA ASN A 275 -3.87 7.58 16.10
C ASN A 275 -2.68 7.92 17.02
N TYR A 276 -1.91 8.96 16.69
CA TYR A 276 -0.75 9.33 17.48
C TYR A 276 -1.11 9.97 18.83
N GLN A 277 -2.25 10.64 18.94
CA GLN A 277 -2.75 11.11 20.23
C GLN A 277 -3.11 9.92 21.12
N GLU A 278 -3.76 8.88 20.58
CA GLU A 278 -4.03 7.66 21.33
C GLU A 278 -2.73 6.99 21.78
N GLN A 279 -1.72 6.89 20.92
CA GLN A 279 -0.46 6.24 21.25
C GLN A 279 0.41 7.02 22.25
N TYR A 280 0.61 8.32 22.02
CA TYR A 280 1.61 9.11 22.74
C TYR A 280 1.02 10.10 23.75
N GLY A 281 -0.27 10.44 23.64
CA GLY A 281 -0.97 11.33 24.56
C GLY A 281 -0.56 12.81 24.49
N ASN A 282 0.33 13.19 23.56
CA ASN A 282 0.97 14.51 23.57
C ASN A 282 1.03 15.19 22.18
N ILE A 283 0.22 14.76 21.22
CA ILE A 283 0.16 15.40 19.90
C ILE A 283 -0.46 16.79 20.02
N TYR A 284 -1.46 16.93 20.88
CA TYR A 284 -2.04 18.20 21.30
C TYR A 284 -2.56 18.07 22.74
N ALA A 285 -2.73 19.19 23.46
CA ALA A 285 -3.39 19.16 24.76
C ALA A 285 -4.92 19.09 24.60
N LYS A 286 -5.45 19.78 23.58
CA LYS A 286 -6.82 19.62 23.07
C LYS A 286 -6.83 19.79 21.54
N PRO A 287 -7.81 19.21 20.81
CA PRO A 287 -7.80 19.25 19.34
C PRO A 287 -7.78 20.68 18.76
N SER A 288 -8.44 21.63 19.44
CA SER A 288 -8.40 23.06 19.09
C SER A 288 -7.03 23.73 19.20
N ASP A 289 -5.98 23.06 19.71
CA ASP A 289 -4.59 23.55 19.61
C ASP A 289 -3.99 23.27 18.23
N MET A 290 -4.42 22.19 17.57
CA MET A 290 -3.95 21.78 16.24
C MET A 290 -4.88 22.25 15.13
N PHE A 291 -6.19 22.12 15.31
CA PHE A 291 -7.17 22.38 14.26
C PHE A 291 -7.76 23.78 14.32
N ALA A 292 -7.88 24.42 13.15
CA ALA A 292 -8.40 25.78 12.99
C ALA A 292 -9.93 25.91 12.87
N PRO A 293 -10.68 24.96 12.28
CA PRO A 293 -12.14 25.09 12.17
C PRO A 293 -12.84 25.25 13.53
N ALA A 294 -14.01 25.88 13.53
CA ALA A 294 -14.78 26.14 14.76
C ALA A 294 -15.19 24.85 15.50
N ASN A 295 -15.36 23.74 14.78
CA ASN A 295 -15.66 22.40 15.30
C ASN A 295 -14.39 21.58 15.63
N ALA A 296 -13.26 22.22 15.93
CA ALA A 296 -11.96 21.57 16.10
C ALA A 296 -11.98 20.33 17.02
N ASP A 297 -12.74 20.38 18.12
CA ASP A 297 -12.80 19.30 19.09
C ASP A 297 -13.52 18.04 18.56
N GLU A 298 -14.32 18.14 17.50
CA GLU A 298 -14.96 17.00 16.82
C GLU A 298 -14.04 16.33 15.79
N ILE A 299 -13.10 17.08 15.20
CA ILE A 299 -12.34 16.67 14.01
C ILE A 299 -11.66 15.29 14.15
N PRO A 300 -10.95 14.98 15.25
CA PRO A 300 -10.33 13.66 15.40
C PRO A 300 -11.33 12.50 15.29
N SER A 301 -12.58 12.71 15.73
CA SER A 301 -13.60 11.67 15.77
C SER A 301 -14.38 11.49 14.47
N LEU A 302 -14.21 12.39 13.49
CA LEU A 302 -14.96 12.34 12.23
C LEU A 302 -14.60 11.14 11.36
N LEU A 303 -13.39 10.60 11.51
CA LEU A 303 -12.85 9.52 10.69
C LEU A 303 -12.30 8.37 11.56
N PRO A 304 -12.53 7.10 11.17
CA PRO A 304 -13.46 6.66 10.13
C PRO A 304 -14.92 7.03 10.44
N SER A 305 -15.63 7.55 9.45
CA SER A 305 -17.00 8.05 9.59
C SER A 305 -18.00 6.90 9.66
N THR A 306 -18.97 7.01 10.58
CA THR A 306 -20.02 6.01 10.76
C THR A 306 -21.31 6.34 10.01
N SER A 307 -21.45 7.55 9.48
CA SER A 307 -22.75 8.04 8.98
C SER A 307 -22.66 9.00 7.79
N MET A 308 -21.51 9.64 7.58
CA MET A 308 -21.34 10.65 6.54
C MET A 308 -20.30 10.22 5.52
N THR A 309 -20.56 10.48 4.24
CA THR A 309 -19.54 10.40 3.20
C THR A 309 -18.58 11.58 3.31
N ASP A 310 -17.41 11.46 2.68
CA ASP A 310 -16.42 12.54 2.61
C ASP A 310 -17.02 13.83 2.04
N MET A 311 -17.85 13.72 1.01
CA MET A 311 -18.53 14.87 0.42
C MET A 311 -19.53 15.51 1.40
N GLN A 312 -20.24 14.71 2.21
CA GLN A 312 -21.13 15.26 3.24
C GLN A 312 -20.35 15.96 4.36
N LEU A 313 -19.18 15.44 4.76
CA LEU A 313 -18.31 16.10 5.74
C LEU A 313 -17.84 17.46 5.24
N ILE A 314 -17.49 17.56 3.96
CA ILE A 314 -17.09 18.84 3.32
C ILE A 314 -18.27 19.80 3.22
N LEU A 315 -19.40 19.37 2.64
CA LEU A 315 -20.55 20.24 2.38
C LEU A 315 -21.24 20.74 3.66
N SER A 316 -21.10 20.01 4.77
CA SER A 316 -21.57 20.43 6.10
C SER A 316 -20.57 21.33 6.84
N GLY A 317 -19.42 21.65 6.25
CA GLY A 317 -18.39 22.48 6.86
C GLY A 317 -17.61 21.80 8.00
N LYS A 318 -17.74 20.47 8.17
CA LYS A 318 -17.04 19.73 9.23
C LYS A 318 -15.54 19.53 8.93
N LEU A 319 -15.18 19.44 7.66
CA LEU A 319 -13.79 19.40 7.19
C LEU A 319 -13.62 20.35 5.99
N PRO A 320 -12.48 21.06 5.88
CA PRO A 320 -12.12 21.76 4.65
C PRO A 320 -11.97 20.77 3.48
N ALA A 321 -12.37 21.19 2.28
CA ALA A 321 -12.31 20.33 1.09
C ALA A 321 -10.88 19.86 0.76
N SER A 322 -9.90 20.76 0.86
CA SER A 322 -8.50 20.47 0.51
C SER A 322 -7.48 21.34 1.24
N ALA A 323 -7.87 22.53 1.70
CA ALA A 323 -6.95 23.46 2.32
C ALA A 323 -6.49 22.98 3.70
N MET A 324 -5.22 22.64 3.81
CA MET A 324 -4.59 22.29 5.07
C MET A 324 -4.11 23.53 5.82
N PHE A 325 -3.65 24.56 5.12
CA PHE A 325 -3.02 25.74 5.72
C PHE A 325 -3.65 27.06 5.27
N GLN A 326 -3.43 28.11 6.06
CA GLN A 326 -3.85 29.44 5.68
C GLN A 326 -3.02 29.97 4.50
N LYS A 327 -3.69 30.54 3.50
CA LYS A 327 -3.07 31.32 2.43
C LYS A 327 -2.71 32.73 2.92
N ALA A 328 -1.56 33.26 2.52
CA ALA A 328 -1.16 34.64 2.81
C ALA A 328 -2.27 35.66 2.45
N PRO A 329 -2.42 36.74 3.23
CA PRO A 329 -1.61 37.09 4.40
C PRO A 329 -2.05 36.33 5.67
N THR A 330 -1.08 35.77 6.40
CA THR A 330 -1.28 35.07 7.68
C THR A 330 -0.94 35.93 8.89
N GLY A 331 -0.28 37.07 8.68
CA GLY A 331 0.30 37.90 9.74
C GLY A 331 1.65 37.39 10.25
N ASN A 332 2.21 36.34 9.63
CA ASN A 332 3.53 35.79 9.95
C ASN A 332 4.36 35.61 8.67
N SER A 333 5.50 36.30 8.58
CA SER A 333 6.35 36.29 7.38
C SER A 333 6.91 34.91 7.02
N THR A 334 7.11 34.01 7.99
CA THR A 334 7.57 32.65 7.74
C THR A 334 6.51 31.84 7.01
N LEU A 335 5.24 31.94 7.43
CA LEU A 335 4.14 31.25 6.76
C LEU A 335 3.79 31.89 5.41
N ASP A 336 3.88 33.22 5.31
CA ASP A 336 3.61 33.93 4.07
C ASP A 336 4.61 33.56 2.97
N ALA A 337 5.89 33.35 3.34
CA ALA A 337 6.92 32.86 2.41
C ALA A 337 6.66 31.41 1.92
N LEU A 338 5.87 30.63 2.66
CA LEU A 338 5.47 29.26 2.30
C LEU A 338 4.08 29.17 1.68
N SER A 339 3.42 30.31 1.41
CA SER A 339 2.20 30.30 0.62
C SER A 339 2.50 29.82 -0.80
N PRO A 340 1.58 29.08 -1.44
CA PRO A 340 1.89 28.31 -2.62
C PRO A 340 2.11 29.25 -3.81
N SER A 341 3.36 29.31 -4.30
CA SER A 341 3.69 29.91 -5.59
C SER A 341 3.56 28.91 -6.73
N ASP A 342 3.69 27.62 -6.42
CA ASP A 342 3.46 26.53 -7.36
C ASP A 342 1.95 26.21 -7.43
N PRO A 343 1.30 26.41 -8.59
CA PRO A 343 -0.11 26.13 -8.76
C PRO A 343 -0.50 24.69 -8.42
N ALA A 344 0.43 23.73 -8.55
CA ALA A 344 0.18 22.32 -8.25
C ALA A 344 -0.20 22.09 -6.78
N PHE A 345 0.23 22.95 -5.84
CA PHE A 345 -0.08 22.81 -4.41
C PHE A 345 -1.06 23.86 -3.90
N SER A 346 -1.57 24.72 -4.79
CA SER A 346 -2.44 25.85 -4.41
C SER A 346 -3.74 25.42 -3.73
N PHE A 347 -4.26 24.22 -4.05
CA PHE A 347 -5.45 23.65 -3.42
C PHE A 347 -5.28 23.41 -1.91
N GLY A 348 -4.04 23.31 -1.44
CA GLY A 348 -3.71 23.09 -0.03
C GLY A 348 -3.87 24.32 0.85
N PHE A 349 -4.29 25.45 0.28
CA PHE A 349 -4.32 26.73 0.97
C PHE A 349 -5.63 27.49 0.73
N ASP A 350 -6.19 28.06 1.80
CA ASP A 350 -7.35 28.96 1.77
C ASP A 350 -7.14 30.08 2.78
N THR A 351 -7.72 31.26 2.56
CA THR A 351 -7.54 32.40 3.47
C THR A 351 -8.30 32.24 4.79
N THR A 352 -9.37 31.45 4.80
CA THR A 352 -10.37 31.39 5.89
C THR A 352 -10.80 29.97 6.28
N HIS A 353 -10.80 29.02 5.35
CA HIS A 353 -11.29 27.66 5.55
C HIS A 353 -10.15 26.65 5.39
N TYR A 354 -9.30 26.55 6.41
CA TYR A 354 -8.14 25.64 6.42
C TYR A 354 -8.12 24.78 7.68
N LEU A 355 -7.40 23.65 7.63
CA LEU A 355 -7.49 22.63 8.68
C LEU A 355 -6.57 22.91 9.89
N VAL A 356 -5.30 23.25 9.67
CA VAL A 356 -4.27 23.32 10.73
C VAL A 356 -4.02 24.76 11.15
N LYS A 357 -4.00 25.02 12.46
CA LYS A 357 -3.70 26.34 13.03
C LYS A 357 -2.27 26.78 12.71
N ASN A 358 -2.11 28.08 12.49
CA ASN A 358 -0.81 28.69 12.22
C ASN A 358 0.21 28.46 13.34
N ASP A 359 -0.19 28.60 14.61
CA ASP A 359 0.74 28.41 15.75
C ASP A 359 1.28 26.97 15.82
N TYR A 360 0.43 25.98 15.55
CA TYR A 360 0.83 24.58 15.47
C TYR A 360 1.79 24.35 14.31
N ARG A 361 1.47 24.88 13.12
CA ARG A 361 2.35 24.80 11.94
C ARG A 361 3.71 25.49 12.19
N LEU A 362 3.71 26.64 12.86
CA LEU A 362 4.94 27.37 13.21
C LEU A 362 5.81 26.56 14.18
N GLY A 363 5.22 25.93 15.20
CA GLY A 363 5.94 25.04 16.11
C GLY A 363 6.58 23.85 15.38
N TYR A 364 5.85 23.23 14.45
CA TYR A 364 6.39 22.17 13.60
C TYR A 364 7.57 22.66 12.76
N LEU A 365 7.40 23.79 12.05
CA LEU A 365 8.41 24.32 11.13
C LEU A 365 9.67 24.81 11.86
N ALA A 366 9.53 25.38 13.05
CA ALA A 366 10.66 25.77 13.89
C ALA A 366 11.52 24.55 14.28
N ASP A 367 10.87 23.44 14.64
CA ASP A 367 11.57 22.18 14.90
C ASP A 367 12.21 21.62 13.62
N ALA A 368 11.53 21.67 12.47
CA ALA A 368 12.10 21.21 11.20
C ALA A 368 13.35 22.00 10.77
N GLN A 369 13.38 23.29 11.07
CA GLN A 369 14.56 24.13 10.83
C GLN A 369 15.71 23.82 11.79
N LYS A 370 15.41 23.58 13.07
CA LYS A 370 16.41 23.30 14.11
C LYS A 370 16.97 21.87 14.02
N ASN A 371 16.08 20.91 13.79
CA ASN A 371 16.33 19.47 13.75
C ASN A 371 15.97 18.97 12.35
N VAL A 372 16.90 19.19 11.42
CA VAL A 372 16.72 18.96 9.98
C VAL A 372 16.62 17.46 9.68
N ASP A 373 15.57 17.10 8.93
CA ASP A 373 15.56 15.85 8.17
C ASP A 373 16.39 16.04 6.90
N TRP A 374 17.43 15.24 6.74
CA TRP A 374 18.42 15.42 5.67
C TRP A 374 17.89 15.04 4.28
N ALA A 375 16.70 14.45 4.18
CA ALA A 375 16.00 14.29 2.92
C ALA A 375 15.63 15.62 2.27
N VAL A 376 15.24 16.63 3.05
CA VAL A 376 14.79 17.93 2.51
C VAL A 376 15.89 18.63 1.71
N PRO A 377 17.11 18.84 2.23
CA PRO A 377 18.20 19.38 1.42
C PRO A 377 18.63 18.43 0.29
N TYR A 378 18.61 17.11 0.51
CA TYR A 378 18.91 16.15 -0.57
C TYR A 378 17.96 16.34 -1.78
N LEU A 379 16.66 16.50 -1.53
CA LEU A 379 15.64 16.76 -2.54
C LEU A 379 15.79 18.14 -3.23
N GLN A 380 16.55 19.07 -2.64
CA GLN A 380 16.93 20.35 -3.23
C GLN A 380 18.23 20.29 -4.05
N GLY A 381 18.84 19.10 -4.16
CA GLY A 381 20.05 18.88 -4.96
C GLY A 381 21.36 18.82 -4.16
N TYR A 382 21.31 18.93 -2.82
CA TYR A 382 22.49 18.76 -1.97
C TYR A 382 22.80 17.27 -1.76
N THR A 383 23.46 16.65 -2.73
CA THR A 383 23.71 15.19 -2.77
C THR A 383 24.83 14.71 -1.85
N ASN A 384 25.51 15.62 -1.15
CA ASN A 384 26.53 15.33 -0.15
C ASN A 384 25.98 14.87 1.20
N TYR A 385 24.66 14.83 1.38
CA TYR A 385 23.98 14.35 2.58
C TYR A 385 23.27 13.01 2.32
N SER A 386 23.33 12.10 3.29
CA SER A 386 22.47 10.92 3.28
C SER A 386 21.05 11.32 3.71
N PRO A 387 19.99 10.95 2.99
CA PRO A 387 18.62 11.42 3.23
C PRO A 387 17.95 10.71 4.40
N VAL A 388 18.55 10.79 5.59
CA VAL A 388 18.10 10.14 6.82
C VAL A 388 17.21 11.05 7.68
N PRO A 389 16.31 10.47 8.51
CA PRO A 389 15.47 11.21 9.44
C PRO A 389 16.26 12.14 10.38
N ALA A 390 15.59 13.16 10.93
CA ALA A 390 16.19 14.09 11.88
C ALA A 390 16.69 13.35 13.13
N THR A 391 17.86 13.70 13.67
CA THR A 391 18.44 12.94 14.79
C THR A 391 17.61 13.07 16.08
N MET A 392 17.11 14.26 16.40
CA MET A 392 16.34 14.52 17.64
C MET A 392 15.24 15.55 17.40
N PRO A 393 14.17 15.22 16.63
CA PRO A 393 13.03 16.12 16.52
C PRO A 393 12.40 16.36 17.90
N GLU A 394 11.94 17.59 18.13
CA GLU A 394 11.33 18.03 19.39
C GLU A 394 9.80 18.11 19.29
N HIS A 395 9.26 18.46 18.13
CA HIS A 395 7.82 18.62 17.95
C HIS A 395 7.12 17.25 18.08
N PRO A 396 6.06 17.09 18.90
CA PRO A 396 5.45 15.78 19.18
C PRO A 396 5.03 15.01 17.91
N LEU A 397 4.41 15.70 16.95
CA LEU A 397 4.06 15.09 15.67
C LEU A 397 5.29 14.65 14.87
N ARG A 398 6.39 15.43 14.85
CA ARG A 398 7.62 15.05 14.14
C ARG A 398 8.27 13.83 14.78
N LYS A 399 8.28 13.75 16.12
CA LYS A 399 8.72 12.55 16.85
C LYS A 399 7.89 11.32 16.48
N ALA A 400 6.57 11.47 16.38
CA ALA A 400 5.67 10.39 15.97
C ALA A 400 5.90 9.96 14.51
N LEU A 401 6.09 10.91 13.59
CA LEU A 401 6.43 10.63 12.19
C LEU A 401 7.77 9.90 12.08
N LYS A 402 8.80 10.37 12.78
CA LYS A 402 10.11 9.71 12.84
C LYS A 402 10.02 8.29 13.39
N ALA A 403 9.26 8.06 14.46
CA ALA A 403 9.08 6.73 15.04
C ALA A 403 8.42 5.74 14.05
N ASN A 404 7.70 6.28 13.07
CA ASN A 404 7.03 5.55 12.00
C ASN A 404 7.80 5.62 10.68
N ASP A 405 9.00 6.18 10.63
CA ASP A 405 9.79 6.26 9.41
C ASP A 405 10.45 4.91 9.08
N LEU A 406 10.39 4.50 7.81
CA LEU A 406 10.88 3.20 7.34
C LEU A 406 12.20 3.29 6.58
N ARG A 407 12.81 4.48 6.45
CA ARG A 407 14.10 4.67 5.75
C ARG A 407 15.28 3.91 6.33
N GLY A 408 15.21 3.50 7.59
CA GLY A 408 16.23 2.67 8.24
C GLY A 408 16.10 1.17 7.97
N TYR A 409 15.17 0.73 7.13
CA TYR A 409 14.91 -0.68 6.87
C TYR A 409 15.48 -1.13 5.52
N LEU A 410 16.34 -2.14 5.56
CA LEU A 410 16.85 -2.87 4.39
C LEU A 410 16.22 -4.27 4.38
N PRO A 411 15.33 -4.60 3.42
CA PRO A 411 14.69 -5.91 3.35
C PRO A 411 15.67 -7.06 3.10
N THR A 412 15.45 -8.19 3.76
CA THR A 412 16.22 -9.43 3.57
C THR A 412 15.62 -10.39 2.55
N MET A 413 14.40 -10.10 2.08
CA MET A 413 13.69 -10.83 1.03
C MET A 413 13.55 -10.00 -0.26
N PRO A 414 13.11 -10.60 -1.37
CA PRO A 414 12.81 -9.87 -2.59
C PRO A 414 11.76 -8.77 -2.39
N VAL A 415 12.11 -7.50 -2.62
CA VAL A 415 11.18 -6.37 -2.52
C VAL A 415 11.34 -5.44 -3.72
N VAL A 416 10.25 -5.19 -4.45
CA VAL A 416 10.21 -4.20 -5.52
C VAL A 416 9.19 -3.14 -5.15
N MET A 417 9.58 -1.87 -5.02
CA MET A 417 8.61 -0.78 -4.82
C MET A 417 7.99 -0.40 -6.15
N CYS A 418 6.69 -0.11 -6.18
CA CYS A 418 6.03 0.42 -7.37
C CYS A 418 5.27 1.72 -7.02
N GLY A 419 5.21 2.67 -7.95
CA GLY A 419 4.50 3.93 -7.77
C GLY A 419 4.50 4.75 -9.06
N GLY A 420 3.92 5.95 -9.05
CA GLY A 420 3.94 6.86 -10.19
C GLY A 420 4.60 8.20 -9.83
N ASN A 421 5.50 8.71 -10.66
CA ASN A 421 6.29 9.88 -10.29
C ASN A 421 5.56 11.23 -10.20
N GLN A 422 4.35 11.31 -10.74
CA GLN A 422 3.51 12.50 -10.69
C GLN A 422 2.39 12.37 -9.63
N ASP A 423 2.51 11.42 -8.71
CA ASP A 423 1.52 11.17 -7.66
C ASP A 423 1.37 12.40 -6.74
N PRO A 424 0.20 13.07 -6.74
CA PRO A 424 -0.01 14.28 -5.95
C PRO A 424 -0.43 13.96 -4.51
N MET A 425 -0.59 12.68 -4.18
CA MET A 425 -1.02 12.21 -2.86
C MET A 425 0.16 11.60 -2.10
N VAL A 426 0.93 10.70 -2.71
CA VAL A 426 2.15 10.15 -2.08
C VAL A 426 3.34 10.41 -2.98
N PHE A 427 4.11 11.46 -2.67
CA PHE A 427 5.18 11.92 -3.56
C PHE A 427 6.25 10.85 -3.76
N PHE A 428 6.32 10.32 -4.97
CA PHE A 428 7.20 9.21 -5.35
C PHE A 428 8.67 9.49 -5.04
N ASP A 429 9.15 10.70 -5.35
CA ASP A 429 10.56 11.04 -5.16
C ASP A 429 10.92 11.29 -3.68
N VAL A 430 9.95 11.69 -2.85
CA VAL A 430 10.14 11.83 -1.39
C VAL A 430 10.13 10.46 -0.69
N ASN A 431 9.43 9.48 -1.27
CA ASN A 431 9.24 8.16 -0.67
C ASN A 431 10.03 7.08 -1.42
N SER A 432 9.50 6.54 -2.51
CA SER A 432 10.07 5.40 -3.24
C SER A 432 11.50 5.65 -3.74
N SER A 433 11.76 6.77 -4.43
CA SER A 433 13.11 7.06 -4.97
C SER A 433 14.14 7.24 -3.87
N LEU A 434 13.72 7.85 -2.76
CA LEU A 434 14.57 8.10 -1.61
C LEU A 434 14.91 6.81 -0.87
N MET A 435 13.91 5.96 -0.61
CA MET A 435 14.10 4.60 -0.10
C MET A 435 15.07 3.80 -0.98
N LYS A 436 14.90 3.85 -2.31
CA LYS A 436 15.79 3.16 -3.25
C LYS A 436 17.22 3.69 -3.18
N THR A 437 17.40 5.00 -3.04
CA THR A 437 18.72 5.63 -2.88
C THR A 437 19.42 5.11 -1.62
N LEU A 438 18.69 5.01 -0.50
CA LEU A 438 19.24 4.49 0.76
C LEU A 438 19.61 3.01 0.63
N TRP A 439 18.73 2.19 0.04
CA TRP A 439 19.07 0.80 -0.25
C TRP A 439 20.31 0.69 -1.12
N ASP A 440 20.46 1.52 -2.15
CA ASP A 440 21.62 1.46 -3.03
C ASP A 440 22.93 1.81 -2.34
N THR A 441 22.88 2.64 -1.30
CA THR A 441 24.04 3.14 -0.57
C THR A 441 24.31 2.42 0.76
N ASP A 442 23.43 1.51 1.19
CA ASP A 442 23.59 0.75 2.42
C ASP A 442 24.76 -0.23 2.34
N THR A 443 25.68 -0.18 3.31
CA THR A 443 26.86 -1.04 3.40
C THR A 443 26.54 -2.48 3.80
N ASN A 444 25.37 -2.73 4.40
CA ASN A 444 24.87 -4.07 4.74
C ASN A 444 24.25 -4.78 3.53
N LYS A 445 24.05 -4.06 2.42
CA LYS A 445 23.55 -4.65 1.18
C LYS A 445 24.53 -5.68 0.64
N THR A 446 23.99 -6.84 0.27
CA THR A 446 24.77 -7.92 -0.34
C THR A 446 24.44 -8.04 -1.83
N SER A 447 25.29 -8.74 -2.60
CA SER A 447 24.99 -9.06 -3.99
C SER A 447 23.79 -10.00 -4.17
N ALA A 448 23.37 -10.70 -3.11
CA ALA A 448 22.20 -11.58 -3.11
C ALA A 448 20.88 -10.83 -2.86
N THR A 449 20.95 -9.57 -2.40
CA THR A 449 19.78 -8.75 -2.06
C THR A 449 18.97 -8.43 -3.33
N LYS A 450 17.71 -8.87 -3.35
CA LYS A 450 16.78 -8.71 -4.48
C LYS A 450 15.88 -7.49 -4.28
N LEU A 451 16.33 -6.31 -4.72
CA LEU A 451 15.59 -5.06 -4.51
C LEU A 451 15.26 -4.36 -5.82
N GLY A 452 14.19 -3.59 -5.86
CA GLY A 452 13.83 -2.83 -7.05
C GLY A 452 12.90 -1.65 -6.81
N ILE A 453 12.77 -0.83 -7.85
CA ILE A 453 11.82 0.27 -7.95
C ILE A 453 11.26 0.32 -9.37
N ILE A 454 9.97 0.59 -9.47
CA ILE A 454 9.23 0.75 -10.72
C ILE A 454 8.46 2.06 -10.65
N ASP A 455 8.68 2.90 -11.66
CA ASP A 455 7.88 4.08 -11.95
C ASP A 455 6.88 3.69 -13.04
N ILE A 456 5.61 3.55 -12.67
CA ILE A 456 4.55 3.15 -13.59
C ILE A 456 4.21 4.26 -14.58
N ASP A 457 4.59 5.50 -14.27
CA ASP A 457 4.26 6.66 -15.06
C ASP A 457 5.40 7.03 -16.01
N VAL A 458 5.20 6.70 -17.28
CA VAL A 458 6.13 7.04 -18.36
C VAL A 458 5.71 8.28 -19.15
N THR A 459 4.63 8.96 -18.75
CA THR A 459 4.02 10.05 -19.54
C THR A 459 4.90 11.29 -19.61
N ASN A 460 5.77 11.52 -18.63
CA ASN A 460 6.73 12.62 -18.59
C ASN A 460 8.19 12.16 -18.78
N ARG A 461 8.43 10.95 -19.32
CA ARG A 461 9.78 10.36 -19.45
C ARG A 461 10.77 11.28 -20.17
N ALA A 462 10.31 12.03 -21.18
CA ALA A 462 11.13 12.95 -21.95
C ALA A 462 11.75 14.09 -21.11
N THR A 463 11.03 14.56 -20.08
CA THR A 463 11.48 15.66 -19.20
C THR A 463 12.03 15.17 -17.87
N ARG A 464 11.57 14.02 -17.37
CA ARG A 464 11.95 13.48 -16.05
C ARG A 464 13.42 13.07 -15.95
N GLN A 465 14.00 12.51 -17.01
CA GLN A 465 15.41 12.06 -17.06
C GLN A 465 15.85 11.14 -15.90
N LYS A 466 14.92 10.42 -15.25
CA LYS A 466 15.21 9.40 -14.24
C LYS A 466 14.82 8.01 -14.78
N PRO A 467 15.50 6.93 -14.31
CA PRO A 467 15.12 5.57 -14.65
C PRO A 467 13.70 5.23 -14.20
N ILE A 468 12.96 4.54 -15.07
CA ILE A 468 11.57 4.12 -14.83
C ILE A 468 11.46 2.68 -14.27
N TYR A 469 12.59 1.97 -14.30
CA TYR A 469 12.71 0.60 -13.85
C TYR A 469 14.15 0.39 -13.39
N GLN A 470 14.32 -0.12 -12.18
CA GLN A 470 15.61 -0.56 -11.68
C GLN A 470 15.43 -1.73 -10.72
N THR A 471 16.29 -2.73 -10.86
CA THR A 471 16.35 -3.89 -9.98
C THR A 471 17.80 -4.23 -9.67
N LEU A 472 18.00 -5.01 -8.63
CA LEU A 472 19.28 -5.52 -8.18
C LEU A 472 19.08 -6.97 -7.70
N GLY A 473 20.04 -7.86 -7.99
CA GLY A 473 20.08 -9.22 -7.44
C GLY A 473 19.12 -10.23 -8.07
N PHE A 474 18.25 -9.82 -8.99
CA PHE A 474 17.43 -10.74 -9.80
C PHE A 474 18.26 -11.35 -10.92
N ASP A 475 18.08 -12.65 -11.18
CA ASP A 475 18.66 -13.28 -12.38
C ASP A 475 18.02 -12.72 -13.66
N ASN A 476 18.69 -12.95 -14.80
CA ASN A 476 18.27 -12.38 -16.08
C ASN A 476 16.84 -12.79 -16.49
N VAL A 477 16.41 -14.01 -16.18
CA VAL A 477 15.08 -14.51 -16.60
C VAL A 477 14.00 -13.78 -15.81
N ASN A 478 14.13 -13.77 -14.49
CA ASN A 478 13.19 -13.10 -13.58
C ASN A 478 13.19 -11.59 -13.82
N ASN A 479 14.36 -10.99 -14.02
CA ASN A 479 14.48 -9.57 -14.32
C ASN A 479 13.76 -9.19 -15.62
N ASN A 480 14.00 -9.94 -16.70
CA ASN A 480 13.35 -9.67 -18.00
C ASN A 480 11.84 -9.84 -17.93
N SER A 481 11.34 -10.83 -17.18
CA SER A 481 9.91 -11.05 -16.95
C SER A 481 9.26 -9.85 -16.24
N ILE A 482 9.87 -9.38 -15.14
CA ILE A 482 9.36 -8.22 -14.39
C ILE A 482 9.44 -6.96 -15.26
N GLN A 483 10.54 -6.74 -15.97
CA GLN A 483 10.72 -5.56 -16.83
C GLN A 483 9.68 -5.54 -17.96
N SER A 484 9.50 -6.66 -18.67
CA SER A 484 8.52 -6.74 -19.77
C SER A 484 7.09 -6.50 -19.28
N GLN A 485 6.72 -7.04 -18.12
CA GLN A 485 5.43 -6.75 -17.52
C GLN A 485 5.33 -5.27 -17.10
N SER A 486 6.40 -4.69 -16.55
CA SER A 486 6.42 -3.26 -16.19
C SER A 486 6.16 -2.38 -17.41
N GLU A 487 6.79 -2.68 -18.55
CA GLU A 487 6.59 -1.95 -19.81
C GLU A 487 5.14 -2.07 -20.30
N LYS A 488 4.53 -3.26 -20.20
CA LYS A 488 3.10 -3.46 -20.52
C LYS A 488 2.19 -2.63 -19.61
N MET A 489 2.46 -2.63 -18.32
CA MET A 489 1.65 -1.91 -17.33
C MET A 489 1.83 -0.39 -17.44
N GLN A 490 3.05 0.07 -17.74
CA GLN A 490 3.36 1.48 -18.04
C GLN A 490 2.59 1.98 -19.27
N ALA A 491 2.52 1.17 -20.34
CA ALA A 491 1.74 1.50 -21.53
C ALA A 491 0.23 1.60 -21.23
N GLY A 492 -0.29 0.64 -20.45
CA GLY A 492 -1.69 0.67 -20.00
C GLY A 492 -2.01 1.89 -19.14
N PHE A 493 -1.15 2.23 -18.17
CA PHE A 493 -1.28 3.41 -17.32
C PHE A 493 -1.27 4.69 -18.16
N ALA A 494 -0.33 4.82 -19.09
CA ALA A 494 -0.24 5.99 -19.98
C ALA A 494 -1.52 6.15 -20.83
N SER A 495 -2.06 5.05 -21.35
CA SER A 495 -3.34 5.08 -22.09
C SER A 495 -4.50 5.54 -21.21
N LYS A 496 -4.59 5.06 -19.97
CA LYS A 496 -5.63 5.49 -19.01
C LYS A 496 -5.52 6.98 -18.68
N VAL A 497 -4.32 7.49 -18.44
CA VAL A 497 -4.06 8.91 -18.21
C VAL A 497 -4.53 9.75 -19.41
N GLN A 498 -4.20 9.32 -20.63
CA GLN A 498 -4.64 9.99 -21.86
C GLN A 498 -6.16 9.98 -22.01
N ASN A 499 -6.82 8.85 -21.71
CA ASN A 499 -8.28 8.73 -21.79
C ASN A 499 -8.98 9.69 -20.81
N ILE A 500 -8.51 9.77 -19.56
CA ILE A 500 -9.07 10.70 -18.57
C ILE A 500 -8.89 12.15 -19.03
N ALA A 501 -7.70 12.50 -19.51
CA ALA A 501 -7.42 13.83 -20.04
C ALA A 501 -8.33 14.19 -21.22
N ALA A 502 -8.52 13.26 -22.16
CA ALA A 502 -9.38 13.45 -23.33
C ALA A 502 -10.86 13.60 -22.96
N ILE A 503 -11.37 12.78 -22.04
CA ILE A 503 -12.76 12.88 -21.54
C ILE A 503 -12.98 14.23 -20.86
N ALA A 504 -12.05 14.67 -20.02
CA ALA A 504 -12.14 15.97 -19.37
C ALA A 504 -12.16 17.12 -20.40
N ALA A 505 -11.28 17.10 -21.40
CA ALA A 505 -11.25 18.10 -22.47
C ALA A 505 -12.57 18.12 -23.26
N ALA A 506 -13.09 16.95 -23.63
CA ALA A 506 -14.35 16.83 -24.38
C ALA A 506 -15.56 17.38 -23.61
N ASN A 507 -15.51 17.33 -22.28
CA ASN A 507 -16.55 17.87 -21.39
C ASN A 507 -16.25 19.32 -20.92
N GLY A 508 -15.27 20.00 -21.50
CA GLY A 508 -14.90 21.38 -21.16
C GLY A 508 -14.17 21.55 -19.82
N GLY A 509 -13.70 20.45 -19.20
CA GLY A 509 -12.92 20.45 -17.98
C GLY A 509 -11.41 20.59 -18.21
N ASN A 510 -10.65 20.82 -17.14
CA ASN A 510 -9.18 20.87 -17.18
C ASN A 510 -8.60 19.44 -17.19
N PRO A 511 -7.89 19.01 -18.27
CA PRO A 511 -7.35 17.66 -18.36
C PRO A 511 -6.34 17.31 -17.28
N SER A 512 -5.44 18.24 -16.94
CA SER A 512 -4.40 18.01 -15.94
C SER A 512 -4.99 17.85 -14.54
N GLN A 513 -6.01 18.64 -14.21
CA GLN A 513 -6.71 18.52 -12.93
C GLN A 513 -7.48 17.21 -12.84
N ALA A 514 -8.17 16.79 -13.91
CA ALA A 514 -8.91 15.54 -13.94
C ALA A 514 -8.03 14.31 -13.72
N VAL A 515 -6.83 14.32 -14.31
CA VAL A 515 -5.81 13.28 -14.09
C VAL A 515 -5.31 13.34 -12.64
N ALA A 516 -4.90 14.51 -12.14
CA ALA A 516 -4.36 14.66 -10.80
C ALA A 516 -5.32 14.16 -9.70
N MET A 517 -6.61 14.43 -9.83
CA MET A 517 -7.62 13.99 -8.85
C MET A 517 -7.81 12.47 -8.78
N GLN A 518 -7.49 11.75 -9.86
CA GLN A 518 -7.63 10.29 -9.92
C GLN A 518 -6.28 9.57 -9.79
N TYR A 519 -5.18 10.27 -10.04
CA TYR A 519 -3.84 9.72 -10.28
C TYR A 519 -3.45 8.63 -9.29
N HIS A 520 -3.54 8.94 -7.99
CA HIS A 520 -3.10 8.03 -6.93
C HIS A 520 -3.80 6.67 -7.07
N GLY A 521 -5.13 6.68 -7.21
CA GLY A 521 -5.94 5.47 -7.39
C GLY A 521 -5.58 4.70 -8.67
N LEU A 522 -5.25 5.40 -9.75
CA LEU A 522 -4.87 4.80 -11.03
C LEU A 522 -3.59 3.97 -10.95
N VAL A 523 -2.67 4.28 -10.03
CA VAL A 523 -1.40 3.52 -9.91
C VAL A 523 -1.66 2.07 -9.49
N THR A 524 -2.68 1.84 -8.65
CA THR A 524 -2.92 0.57 -7.97
C THR A 524 -3.04 -0.63 -8.92
N PRO A 525 -3.96 -0.63 -9.92
CA PRO A 525 -4.19 -1.82 -10.73
C PRO A 525 -2.94 -2.20 -11.54
N TYR A 526 -2.26 -1.22 -12.14
CA TYR A 526 -1.06 -1.45 -12.95
C TYR A 526 0.12 -1.95 -12.12
N CYS A 527 0.36 -1.40 -10.93
CA CYS A 527 1.38 -1.93 -10.02
C CYS A 527 1.02 -3.33 -9.49
N MET A 528 -0.25 -3.62 -9.19
CA MET A 528 -0.69 -4.96 -8.83
C MET A 528 -0.51 -5.96 -9.99
N GLY A 529 -0.70 -5.52 -11.24
CA GLY A 529 -0.40 -6.32 -12.43
C GLY A 529 1.08 -6.69 -12.55
N VAL A 530 1.99 -5.83 -12.07
CA VAL A 530 3.41 -6.20 -11.91
C VAL A 530 3.63 -7.13 -10.72
N ALA A 531 2.92 -6.92 -9.60
CA ALA A 531 3.04 -7.77 -8.41
C ALA A 531 2.69 -9.22 -8.73
N GLN A 532 1.63 -9.45 -9.50
CA GLN A 532 1.26 -10.78 -9.98
C GLN A 532 2.40 -11.46 -10.75
N THR A 533 3.08 -10.75 -11.65
CA THR A 533 4.23 -11.28 -12.40
C THR A 533 5.44 -11.51 -11.51
N LEU A 534 5.75 -10.59 -10.60
CA LEU A 534 6.84 -10.79 -9.63
C LEU A 534 6.61 -12.06 -8.81
N PHE A 535 5.38 -12.26 -8.31
CA PHE A 535 5.06 -13.39 -7.45
C PHE A 535 5.10 -14.73 -8.21
N SER A 536 4.74 -14.74 -9.50
CA SER A 536 4.82 -15.96 -10.32
C SER A 536 6.25 -16.40 -10.64
N GLN A 537 7.28 -15.59 -10.34
CA GLN A 537 8.68 -15.95 -10.53
C GLN A 537 9.25 -16.85 -9.41
N PHE A 538 8.49 -17.09 -8.35
CA PHE A 538 8.93 -17.86 -7.18
C PHE A 538 8.12 -19.13 -7.02
#